data_AF-A0A026X2D6-F1
#
_entry.id   AF-A0A026X2D6-F1
#
_cell.length_a   1.000
_cell.length_b   1.000
_cell.length_c   1.000
_cell.angle_alpha   90.00
_cell.angle_beta   90.00
_cell.angle_gamma   90.00
#
_symmetry.space_group_name_H-M   'P 1'
#
loop_
_entity.id
_entity.type
_entity.pdbx_description
1 polymer ?
#
loop_
_entity_poly.entity_id
_entity_poly.type
_entity_poly.pdbx_seq_one_letter_code
_entity_poly.pdbx_strand_id
1 'polypeptide(L)'
;DEVKPNTLSKSWRKFIDISEQKEVPNELIEEGKSSKEFPLLEMIRTLPGTDEVTESNIEEWITGDDKELEYTDTEIITLVDRKSSKESEESDEEVIEQRISHSNAVSALETALMYVEQQEGATPADIFMIKKWRDIAAKNRSTRLRQANLSSFFKIIDT
;
A
#
# COMPACT_ATOMS: atom_id res chain seq x y z
N ASP A 1 -19.71 18.40 0.66
CA ASP A 1 -19.78 18.70 -0.79
C ASP A 1 -19.48 17.45 -1.62
N GLU A 2 -20.52 16.78 -2.09
CA GLU A 2 -20.43 15.51 -2.83
C GLU A 2 -19.83 15.71 -4.24
N VAL A 3 -18.66 15.12 -4.49
CA VAL A 3 -18.02 15.16 -5.81
C VAL A 3 -18.81 14.27 -6.76
N LYS A 4 -19.54 14.91 -7.69
CA LYS A 4 -20.32 14.21 -8.70
C LYS A 4 -19.42 13.22 -9.47
N PRO A 5 -19.87 11.97 -9.73
CA PRO A 5 -19.08 10.94 -10.41
C PRO A 5 -18.52 11.38 -11.78
N ASN A 6 -19.25 12.28 -12.45
CA ASN A 6 -18.83 12.87 -13.72
C ASN A 6 -17.57 13.74 -13.61
N THR A 7 -17.27 14.29 -12.43
CA THR A 7 -16.10 15.13 -12.17
C THR A 7 -14.84 14.27 -12.15
N LEU A 8 -14.89 13.11 -11.49
CA LEU A 8 -13.82 12.12 -11.53
C LEU A 8 -13.59 11.67 -12.98
N SER A 9 -14.64 11.24 -13.68
CA SER A 9 -14.51 10.81 -15.09
C SER A 9 -13.88 11.89 -15.97
N LYS A 10 -14.26 13.16 -15.80
CA LYS A 10 -13.68 14.30 -16.54
C LYS A 10 -12.23 14.59 -16.16
N SER A 11 -11.87 14.46 -14.88
CA SER A 11 -10.51 14.67 -14.42
C SER A 11 -9.57 13.58 -14.95
N TRP A 12 -10.01 12.32 -14.92
CA TRP A 12 -9.26 11.19 -15.49
C TRP A 12 -9.06 11.31 -17.00
N ARG A 13 -10.08 11.75 -17.75
CA ARG A 13 -9.95 12.07 -19.19
C ARG A 13 -8.99 13.23 -19.50
N LYS A 14 -8.60 14.02 -18.51
CA LYS A 14 -7.64 15.12 -18.69
C LYS A 14 -6.20 14.64 -18.49
N PHE A 15 -6.01 13.58 -17.71
CA PHE A 15 -4.70 12.96 -17.47
C PHE A 15 -4.33 11.97 -18.58
N ILE A 16 -5.32 11.24 -19.07
CA ILE A 16 -5.16 10.33 -20.20
C ILE A 16 -5.56 11.14 -21.42
N ASP A 17 -4.64 11.39 -22.35
CA ASP A 17 -4.91 12.13 -23.58
C ASP A 17 -5.76 11.27 -24.55
N ILE A 18 -7.01 11.01 -24.17
CA ILE A 18 -8.00 10.24 -24.96
C ILE A 18 -8.57 11.14 -26.08
N SER A 19 -8.08 12.38 -26.23
CA SER A 19 -8.60 13.32 -27.22
C SER A 19 -8.44 12.86 -28.68
N GLU A 20 -7.54 11.90 -28.94
CA GLU A 20 -7.32 11.35 -30.28
C GLU A 20 -7.98 9.98 -30.54
N GLN A 21 -8.60 9.33 -29.55
CA GLN A 21 -9.37 8.11 -29.82
C GLN A 21 -10.78 8.48 -30.29
N LYS A 22 -10.96 8.51 -31.62
CA LYS A 22 -12.28 8.40 -32.26
C LYS A 22 -13.07 7.32 -31.55
N GLU A 23 -14.29 7.65 -31.12
CA GLU A 23 -15.23 6.69 -30.55
C GLU A 23 -15.25 5.43 -31.40
N VAL A 24 -14.72 4.33 -30.86
CA VAL A 24 -14.91 3.00 -31.44
C VAL A 24 -16.30 2.57 -31.00
N PRO A 25 -17.25 2.33 -31.92
CA PRO A 25 -18.56 1.83 -31.57
C PRO A 25 -18.44 0.54 -30.76
N ASN A 26 -19.30 0.41 -29.75
CA ASN A 26 -19.35 -0.64 -28.75
C ASN A 26 -19.77 -2.04 -29.30
N GLU A 27 -19.48 -2.32 -30.57
CA GLU A 27 -19.86 -3.55 -31.29
C GLU A 27 -18.70 -4.09 -32.12
N LEU A 28 -17.57 -4.46 -31.49
CA LEU A 28 -16.60 -5.39 -32.10
C LEU A 28 -15.87 -6.17 -30.99
N ILE A 29 -16.61 -7.04 -30.29
CA ILE A 29 -16.01 -8.26 -29.75
C ILE A 29 -16.01 -9.25 -30.93
N GLU A 30 -15.08 -9.06 -31.88
CA GLU A 30 -14.69 -10.15 -32.78
C GLU A 30 -13.39 -10.74 -32.23
N GLU A 31 -13.53 -11.94 -31.66
CA GLU A 31 -12.43 -12.86 -31.46
C GLU A 31 -11.66 -13.03 -32.79
N GLY A 32 -10.36 -12.75 -32.77
CA GLY A 32 -9.46 -13.21 -33.81
C GLY A 32 -9.14 -12.23 -34.94
N LYS A 33 -8.44 -11.13 -34.64
CA LYS A 33 -7.42 -10.56 -35.52
C LYS A 33 -6.21 -10.12 -34.71
N SER A 34 -5.21 -10.99 -34.69
CA SER A 34 -3.84 -10.68 -34.25
C SER A 34 -3.24 -9.66 -35.21
N SER A 35 -3.48 -8.37 -34.97
CA SER A 35 -2.54 -7.34 -35.41
C SER A 35 -1.35 -7.39 -34.46
N LYS A 36 -0.23 -7.93 -34.95
CA LYS A 36 1.07 -7.94 -34.27
C LYS A 36 1.70 -6.54 -34.25
N GLU A 37 0.99 -5.59 -33.67
CA GLU A 37 1.58 -4.33 -33.25
C GLU A 37 1.56 -4.40 -31.73
N PHE A 38 2.73 -4.24 -31.10
CA PHE A 38 2.84 -4.09 -29.65
C PHE A 38 3.04 -2.60 -29.33
N PRO A 39 1.97 -1.77 -29.29
CA PRO A 39 2.07 -0.36 -28.91
C PRO A 39 2.86 -0.17 -27.61
N LEU A 40 2.71 -1.10 -26.66
CA LEU A 40 3.37 -1.03 -25.36
C LEU A 40 4.89 -1.23 -25.46
N LEU A 41 5.36 -2.14 -26.32
CA LEU A 41 6.80 -2.35 -26.52
C LEU A 41 7.47 -1.12 -27.14
N GLU A 42 6.78 -0.49 -28.10
CA GLU A 42 7.25 0.75 -28.74
C GLU A 42 7.30 1.92 -27.73
N MET A 43 6.28 2.05 -26.88
CA MET A 43 6.27 3.04 -25.79
C MET A 43 7.41 2.81 -24.78
N ILE A 44 7.66 1.57 -24.37
CA ILE A 44 8.71 1.25 -23.42
C ILE A 44 10.08 1.62 -23.97
N ARG A 45 10.35 1.36 -25.26
CA ARG A 45 11.61 1.73 -25.92
C ARG A 45 11.89 3.24 -25.93
N THR A 46 10.90 4.09 -25.68
CA THR A 46 11.12 5.54 -25.53
C THR A 46 11.67 5.92 -24.15
N LEU A 47 11.62 5.01 -23.16
CA LEU A 47 12.11 5.24 -21.81
C LEU A 47 13.62 4.93 -21.71
N PRO A 48 14.39 5.75 -21.00
CA PRO A 48 15.81 5.47 -20.80
C PRO A 48 16.00 4.25 -19.89
N GLY A 49 16.88 3.33 -20.29
CA GLY A 49 17.28 2.17 -19.48
C GLY A 49 16.39 0.93 -19.60
N THR A 50 15.57 0.84 -20.65
CA THR A 50 14.67 -0.31 -20.89
C THR A 50 15.12 -1.19 -22.07
N ASP A 51 16.40 -1.13 -22.43
CA ASP A 51 16.97 -1.87 -23.58
C ASP A 51 16.83 -3.40 -23.46
N GLU A 52 16.68 -3.90 -22.22
CA GLU A 52 16.55 -5.33 -21.90
C GLU A 52 15.11 -5.85 -22.00
N VAL A 53 14.10 -4.98 -22.19
CA VAL A 53 12.68 -5.39 -22.26
C VAL A 53 12.38 -6.01 -23.62
N THR A 54 12.00 -7.28 -23.62
CA THR A 54 11.68 -8.04 -24.83
C THR A 54 10.16 -8.15 -25.05
N GLU A 55 9.78 -8.51 -26.28
CA GLU A 55 8.37 -8.82 -26.63
C GLU A 55 7.78 -9.91 -25.73
N SER A 56 8.58 -10.92 -25.38
CA SER A 56 8.19 -11.98 -24.45
C SER A 56 7.84 -11.45 -23.05
N ASN A 57 8.53 -10.41 -22.58
CA ASN A 57 8.19 -9.79 -21.28
C ASN A 57 6.85 -9.06 -21.36
N ILE A 58 6.57 -8.41 -22.49
CA ILE A 58 5.29 -7.72 -22.71
C ILE A 58 4.14 -8.72 -22.78
N GLU A 59 4.33 -9.83 -23.49
CA GLU A 59 3.36 -10.92 -23.58
C GLU A 59 3.10 -11.56 -22.21
N GLU A 60 4.16 -11.80 -21.43
CA GLU A 60 4.06 -12.25 -20.04
C GLU A 60 3.30 -11.26 -19.15
N TRP A 61 3.52 -9.95 -19.28
CA TRP A 61 2.77 -8.96 -18.49
C TRP A 61 1.30 -8.84 -18.87
N ILE A 62 0.96 -9.07 -20.13
CA ILE A 62 -0.43 -8.99 -20.61
C ILE A 62 -1.20 -10.25 -20.24
N THR A 63 -0.55 -11.40 -20.23
CA THR A 63 -1.23 -12.71 -20.14
C THR A 63 -0.84 -13.55 -18.93
N GLY A 64 0.18 -13.14 -18.17
CA GLY A 64 0.75 -13.88 -17.06
C GLY A 64 -0.02 -13.76 -15.75
N ASP A 65 -1.16 -13.06 -15.75
CA ASP A 65 -2.05 -13.05 -14.60
C ASP A 65 -2.56 -14.46 -14.31
N ASP A 66 -2.43 -14.86 -13.05
CA ASP A 66 -2.94 -16.14 -12.57
C ASP A 66 -4.47 -16.03 -12.41
N LYS A 67 -5.18 -16.61 -13.37
CA LYS A 67 -6.65 -16.63 -13.40
C LYS A 67 -7.26 -17.33 -12.19
N GLU A 68 -6.50 -18.18 -11.49
CA GLU A 68 -6.95 -18.82 -10.25
C GLU A 68 -6.92 -17.87 -9.04
N LEU A 69 -6.27 -16.71 -9.16
CA LEU A 69 -6.15 -15.67 -8.14
C LEU A 69 -6.98 -14.40 -8.46
N GLU A 70 -7.85 -14.46 -9.47
CA GLU A 70 -8.80 -13.38 -9.75
C GLU A 70 -9.79 -13.23 -8.59
N TYR A 71 -9.72 -12.10 -7.88
CA TYR A 71 -10.69 -11.76 -6.87
C TYR A 71 -11.83 -10.93 -7.49
N THR A 72 -13.06 -11.35 -7.25
CA THR A 72 -14.23 -10.52 -7.50
C THR A 72 -14.28 -9.35 -6.52
N ASP A 73 -14.94 -8.24 -6.91
CA ASP A 73 -15.09 -7.07 -6.05
C ASP A 73 -15.65 -7.43 -4.66
N THR A 74 -16.58 -8.39 -4.60
CA THR A 74 -17.16 -8.88 -3.34
C THR A 74 -16.14 -9.65 -2.50
N GLU A 75 -15.29 -10.48 -3.11
CA GLU A 75 -14.22 -11.19 -2.41
C GLU A 75 -13.17 -10.21 -1.86
N ILE A 76 -12.79 -9.19 -2.64
CA ILE A 76 -11.89 -8.12 -2.20
C ILE A 76 -12.48 -7.42 -0.97
N ILE A 77 -13.74 -7.00 -1.04
CA ILE A 77 -14.44 -6.33 0.07
C ILE A 77 -14.44 -7.22 1.31
N THR A 78 -14.81 -8.51 1.16
CA THR A 78 -14.84 -9.43 2.30
C THR A 78 -13.46 -9.69 2.91
N LEU A 79 -12.38 -9.73 2.11
CA LEU A 79 -11.01 -9.89 2.61
C LEU A 79 -10.56 -8.66 3.38
N VAL A 80 -10.86 -7.47 2.87
CA VAL A 80 -10.54 -6.19 3.52
C VAL A 80 -11.29 -6.06 4.84
N ASP A 81 -12.59 -6.41 4.86
CA ASP A 81 -13.43 -6.34 6.06
C ASP A 81 -13.05 -7.40 7.11
N ARG A 82 -12.68 -8.62 6.69
CA ARG A 82 -12.19 -9.65 7.62
C ARG A 82 -10.88 -9.25 8.28
N LYS A 83 -10.01 -8.56 7.55
CA LYS A 83 -8.71 -8.10 8.07
C LYS A 83 -8.86 -6.94 9.06
N SER A 84 -9.82 -6.04 8.84
CA SER A 84 -10.11 -4.97 9.78
C SER A 84 -10.75 -5.49 11.07
N SER A 85 -11.60 -6.51 10.98
CA SER A 85 -12.28 -7.11 12.14
C SER A 85 -11.33 -7.93 13.04
N LYS A 86 -10.44 -8.75 12.46
CA LYS A 86 -9.45 -9.54 13.23
C LYS A 86 -8.37 -8.70 13.92
N GLU A 87 -8.08 -7.50 13.41
CA GLU A 87 -7.16 -6.57 14.07
C GLU A 87 -7.85 -5.68 15.12
N SER A 88 -9.17 -5.78 15.27
CA SER A 88 -9.97 -4.99 16.21
C SER A 88 -10.33 -5.75 17.49
N GLU A 89 -9.92 -7.02 17.64
CA GLU A 89 -10.13 -7.83 18.86
C GLU A 89 -9.02 -7.67 19.90
N GLU A 90 -8.08 -6.73 19.74
CA GLU A 90 -7.33 -6.21 20.88
C GLU A 90 -8.14 -5.06 21.50
N SER A 91 -9.29 -5.48 22.06
CA SER A 91 -10.17 -4.65 22.88
C SER A 91 -9.34 -4.07 24.03
N ASP A 92 -9.15 -2.75 23.95
CA ASP A 92 -8.44 -1.90 24.91
C ASP A 92 -9.35 -1.63 26.13
N GLU A 93 -10.00 -2.67 26.64
CA GLU A 93 -10.82 -2.60 27.85
C GLU A 93 -9.92 -2.76 29.09
N GLU A 94 -9.55 -1.60 29.64
CA GLU A 94 -9.42 -1.30 31.07
C GLU A 94 -8.50 -2.19 31.93
N VAL A 95 -7.21 -1.86 31.91
CA VAL A 95 -6.51 -1.52 33.17
C VAL A 95 -5.66 -0.28 32.88
N ILE A 96 -6.18 0.91 33.22
CA ILE A 96 -5.45 2.18 33.18
C ILE A 96 -4.52 2.22 34.39
N GLU A 97 -3.57 1.30 34.46
CA GLU A 97 -2.28 1.64 35.05
C GLU A 97 -1.58 2.54 34.02
N GLN A 98 -0.94 3.63 34.46
CA GLN A 98 -0.28 4.62 33.60
C GLN A 98 0.75 3.96 32.66
N ARG A 99 0.29 3.42 31.52
CA ARG A 99 1.16 2.81 30.52
C ARG A 99 1.97 3.92 29.87
N ILE A 100 3.29 3.76 29.87
CA ILE A 100 4.21 4.65 29.18
C ILE A 100 3.88 4.61 27.68
N SER A 101 3.67 5.78 27.06
CA SER A 101 3.42 5.84 25.61
C SER A 101 4.59 5.24 24.83
N HIS A 102 4.34 4.64 23.66
CA HIS A 102 5.44 4.09 22.84
C HIS A 102 6.50 5.13 22.47
N SER A 103 6.12 6.41 22.30
CA SER A 103 7.09 7.49 22.08
C SER A 103 7.97 7.72 23.31
N ASN A 104 7.37 7.81 24.51
CA ASN A 104 8.11 7.99 25.75
C ASN A 104 8.99 6.77 26.06
N ALA A 105 8.51 5.56 25.75
CA ALA A 105 9.27 4.33 25.89
C ALA A 105 10.51 4.31 24.98
N VAL A 106 10.39 4.75 23.72
CA VAL A 106 11.54 4.88 22.80
C VAL A 106 12.57 5.85 23.38
N SER A 107 12.17 7.06 23.78
CA SER A 107 13.10 8.05 24.35
C SER A 107 13.78 7.56 25.63
N ALA A 108 13.03 6.89 26.51
CA ALA A 108 13.58 6.31 27.74
C ALA A 108 14.59 5.19 27.44
N LEU A 109 14.30 4.31 26.48
CA LEU A 109 15.19 3.22 26.10
C LEU A 109 16.44 3.71 25.37
N GLU A 110 16.35 4.78 24.58
CA GLU A 110 17.52 5.45 24.00
C GLU A 110 18.42 6.04 25.09
N THR A 111 17.83 6.68 26.09
CA THR A 111 18.57 7.24 27.24
C THR A 111 19.24 6.13 28.06
N ALA A 112 18.51 5.03 28.33
CA ALA A 112 19.06 3.88 29.03
C ALA A 112 20.20 3.22 28.26
N LEU A 113 20.08 3.12 26.93
CA LEU A 113 21.11 2.59 26.05
C LEU A 113 22.40 3.42 26.12
N MET A 114 22.28 4.75 26.04
CA MET A 114 23.44 5.65 26.19
C MET A 114 24.16 5.45 27.53
N TYR A 115 23.41 5.25 28.62
CA TYR A 115 23.98 5.01 29.93
C TYR A 115 24.68 3.64 30.01
N VAL A 116 24.02 2.57 29.53
CA VAL A 116 24.56 1.20 29.58
C VAL A 116 25.81 1.06 28.74
N GLU A 117 25.87 1.69 27.57
CA GLU A 117 27.07 1.69 26.72
C GLU A 117 28.30 2.35 27.39
N GLN A 118 28.11 3.16 28.44
CA GLN A 118 29.19 3.78 29.22
C GLN A 118 29.66 2.93 30.40
N GLN A 119 28.94 1.86 30.76
CA GLN A 119 29.28 1.06 31.94
C GLN A 119 30.35 0.01 31.61
N GLU A 120 31.41 -0.05 32.42
CA GLU A 120 32.48 -1.05 32.26
C GLU A 120 31.97 -2.51 32.40
N GLY A 121 30.85 -2.71 33.11
CA GLY A 121 30.23 -4.02 33.32
C GLY A 121 29.16 -4.40 32.29
N ALA A 122 28.87 -3.55 31.29
CA ALA A 122 27.83 -3.85 30.32
C ALA A 122 28.25 -4.99 29.39
N THR A 123 27.40 -6.01 29.28
CA THR A 123 27.62 -7.11 28.35
C THR A 123 26.95 -6.81 27.00
N PRO A 124 27.39 -7.45 25.91
CA PRO A 124 26.69 -7.37 24.62
C PRO A 124 25.22 -7.80 24.70
N ALA A 125 24.88 -8.72 25.62
CA ALA A 125 23.50 -9.16 25.83
C ALA A 125 22.62 -8.06 26.41
N ASP A 126 23.15 -7.24 27.33
CA ASP A 126 22.43 -6.12 27.93
C ASP A 126 22.10 -5.05 26.88
N ILE A 127 23.10 -4.70 26.06
CA ILE A 127 22.94 -3.75 24.95
C ILE A 127 21.91 -4.27 23.95
N PHE A 128 22.01 -5.56 23.57
CA PHE A 128 21.09 -6.18 22.63
C PHE A 128 19.65 -6.20 23.15
N MET A 129 19.44 -6.53 24.43
CA MET A 129 18.12 -6.57 25.04
C MET A 129 17.45 -5.20 25.02
N ILE A 130 18.18 -4.13 25.35
CA ILE A 130 17.64 -2.76 25.33
C ILE A 130 17.30 -2.33 23.90
N LYS A 131 18.18 -2.62 22.92
CA LYS A 131 17.91 -2.35 21.49
C LYS A 131 16.64 -3.07 21.03
N LYS A 132 16.48 -4.35 21.38
CA LYS A 132 15.29 -5.13 21.04
C LYS A 132 14.00 -4.48 21.55
N TRP A 133 13.97 -4.04 22.81
CA TRP A 133 12.79 -3.38 23.38
C TRP A 133 12.52 -2.01 22.75
N ARG A 134 13.57 -1.24 22.45
CA ARG A 134 13.45 0.05 21.75
C ARG A 134 12.82 -0.15 20.37
N ASP A 135 13.26 -1.18 19.65
CA ASP A 135 12.78 -1.46 18.30
C ASP A 135 11.31 -1.94 18.32
N ILE A 136 10.90 -2.73 19.32
CA ILE A 136 9.49 -3.08 19.56
C ILE A 136 8.66 -1.83 19.82
N ALA A 137 9.11 -0.94 20.70
CA ALA A 137 8.42 0.31 21.01
C ALA A 137 8.32 1.22 19.77
N ALA A 138 9.38 1.32 18.95
CA ALA A 138 9.39 2.09 17.72
C ALA A 138 8.45 1.51 16.66
N LYS A 139 8.37 0.18 16.54
CA LYS A 139 7.40 -0.50 15.66
C LYS A 139 5.97 -0.16 16.09
N ASN A 140 5.67 -0.27 17.39
CA ASN A 140 4.33 0.01 17.90
C ASN A 140 3.95 1.50 17.86
N ARG A 141 4.93 2.40 17.93
CA ARG A 141 4.73 3.82 17.61
C ARG A 141 4.27 4.01 16.16
N SER A 142 4.85 3.24 15.23
CA SER A 142 4.60 3.34 13.79
C SER A 142 3.30 2.65 13.36
N THR A 143 2.86 1.59 14.03
CA THR A 143 1.54 0.96 13.80
C THR A 143 0.38 1.86 14.21
N ARG A 144 0.63 2.95 14.95
CA ARG A 144 -0.33 4.02 15.23
C ARG A 144 -0.36 5.11 14.17
N LEU A 145 0.71 5.23 13.37
CA LEU A 145 0.78 6.05 12.16
C LEU A 145 0.22 5.23 10.99
N ARG A 146 -1.01 4.71 11.11
CA ARG A 146 -1.68 4.06 9.98
C ARG A 146 -2.03 5.11 8.94
N GLN A 147 -1.88 4.78 7.65
CA GLN A 147 -2.62 5.48 6.61
C GLN A 147 -4.10 5.49 7.01
N ALA A 148 -4.73 6.66 6.92
CA ALA A 148 -6.17 6.78 7.12
C ALA A 148 -6.88 5.73 6.25
N ASN A 149 -7.77 4.94 6.85
CA ASN A 149 -8.52 3.94 6.11
C ASN A 149 -9.25 4.65 4.96
N LEU A 150 -9.25 4.09 3.75
CA LEU A 150 -9.88 4.70 2.58
C LEU A 150 -11.31 5.19 2.89
N SER A 151 -12.07 4.42 3.67
CA SER A 151 -13.42 4.78 4.14
C SER A 151 -13.49 6.08 4.96
N SER A 152 -12.43 6.45 5.68
CA SER A 152 -12.38 7.68 6.47
C SER A 152 -12.32 8.95 5.61
N PHE A 153 -11.79 8.87 4.39
CA PHE A 153 -11.81 9.98 3.45
C PHE A 153 -13.20 10.25 2.87
N PHE A 154 -14.03 9.21 2.74
CA PHE A 154 -15.40 9.35 2.25
C PHE A 154 -16.37 9.89 3.32
N LYS A 155 -16.07 9.69 4.61
CA LYS A 155 -16.90 10.21 5.72
C LYS A 155 -16.82 11.73 5.90
N ILE A 156 -15.73 12.36 5.46
CA ILE A 156 -15.51 13.81 5.62
C ILE A 156 -16.39 14.63 4.65
N ILE A 157 -16.98 13.98 3.64
CA ILE A 157 -17.71 14.66 2.56
C ILE A 157 -19.18 14.97 2.95
N ASP A 158 -19.70 14.33 4.00
CA ASP A 158 -21.10 14.40 4.44
C ASP A 158 -21.38 15.37 5.61
N THR A 159 -20.47 16.32 5.91
CA THR A 159 -20.72 17.41 6.87
C THR A 159 -20.68 18.77 6.17
#